data_AF-A0A812UY65-F1
#
_entry.id   AF-A0A812UY65-F1
#
_cell.length_a   1.000
_cell.length_b   1.000
_cell.length_c   1.000
_cell.angle_alpha   90.00
_cell.angle_beta   90.00
_cell.angle_gamma   90.00
#
_symmetry.space_group_name_H-M   'P 1'
#
loop_
_entity.id
_entity.type
_entity.pdbx_description
1 polymer ?
#
loop_
_entity_poly.entity_id
_entity_poly.type
_entity_poly.pdbx_seq_one_letter_code
_entity_poly.pdbx_strand_id
1 'polypeptide(L)'
;MGTVCEHLLFIFIVLCDLRVLPTFAARAFDHVGLSEASAERGLVYVGIFSAAENKARRHAVRNSWLTHARLRLDADFIVGRAAIGGTDGLKVRQQGMVAGQYQLLLEKELADEERRYGDILRIPNLDVYSELPAKTLALFAYGVRRGYSFIVKVDDDQYFWPLQAWSFFRDRDPQTPLYAGNHLWESMVSDIQLGADGQFTPYFGGPCYALSLALASNIADENLPRSAAYEAYGSTSEDVDMGKWVNLSGLKVDFVTVELSSYELTPQSSALPPRSSLLHTPAVYRWPDFPLGNAYFHYWNARAMAIFKHSAFEAVDAPQHGAEILLHLPQKAHQVQPSDLQSKLFAKLARDVGACLTCGYPAESALAPWQLIMGTMALETQAIVRKLHPHASSFAADAVVHVRCDLRIISMHTDYGLLRHRFVADRLPPNVNHLVVVGTSEAFDVNNMCGKSTRDFQEYIRRRNVTVELRSHGTSLEDWLFLASAPLLFCSPSTFCASAAFGNPNQVFLPVNDHTSIRRPSLPVPCPRNLHWAQTDFLPGKLLQQVNWDNTRRYLRASNCTVSFCDPRAD
;
A
#
# COMPACT_ATOMS: atom_id res chain seq x y z
N MET A 1 5.37 28.20 77.46
CA MET A 1 4.99 26.80 77.13
C MET A 1 4.18 26.88 75.85
N GLY A 2 4.83 26.78 74.68
CA GLY A 2 4.83 25.58 73.79
C GLY A 2 3.55 25.58 72.95
N THR A 3 3.51 25.59 71.61
CA THR A 3 4.39 24.99 70.59
C THR A 3 4.10 25.60 69.19
N VAL A 4 5.03 25.34 68.28
CA VAL A 4 5.33 25.85 66.92
C VAL A 4 4.32 25.41 65.84
N CYS A 5 4.04 26.27 64.84
CA CYS A 5 4.21 25.91 63.41
C CYS A 5 4.13 27.12 62.47
N GLU A 6 5.06 27.14 61.53
CA GLU A 6 5.39 28.18 60.56
C GLU A 6 4.35 28.33 59.44
N HIS A 7 4.20 29.54 58.89
CA HIS A 7 4.35 29.79 57.46
C HIS A 7 4.20 31.29 57.11
N LEU A 8 5.00 31.69 56.12
CA LEU A 8 4.88 32.86 55.25
C LEU A 8 5.24 34.22 55.86
N LEU A 9 6.43 34.72 55.54
CA LEU A 9 6.66 35.70 54.47
C LEU A 9 8.02 36.42 54.70
N PHE A 10 8.65 36.84 53.60
CA PHE A 10 9.74 37.83 53.47
C PHE A 10 11.21 37.37 53.34
N ILE A 11 11.71 37.64 52.11
CA ILE A 11 12.98 38.30 51.73
C ILE A 11 14.19 37.41 51.47
N PHE A 12 14.52 37.30 50.18
CA PHE A 12 15.89 37.50 49.72
C PHE A 12 15.90 38.49 48.55
N ILE A 13 16.53 39.65 48.77
CA ILE A 13 17.10 40.50 47.74
C ILE A 13 18.55 40.03 47.56
N VAL A 14 19.03 39.93 46.31
CA VAL A 14 20.34 40.46 45.86
C VAL A 14 20.56 40.16 44.37
N LEU A 15 20.52 41.26 43.61
CA LEU A 15 21.34 41.66 42.44
C LEU A 15 21.26 40.90 41.11
N CYS A 16 20.69 41.63 40.13
CA CYS A 16 21.22 41.93 38.80
C CYS A 16 22.13 40.89 38.14
N ASP A 17 21.59 40.20 37.13
CA ASP A 17 22.20 40.30 35.81
C ASP A 17 21.12 40.31 34.73
N LEU A 18 21.22 41.30 33.84
CA LEU A 18 20.20 41.72 32.90
C LEU A 18 20.64 41.24 31.53
N ARG A 19 20.41 39.96 31.24
CA ARG A 19 20.47 39.29 29.92
C ARG A 19 20.07 37.82 30.14
N VAL A 20 19.46 37.22 29.13
CA VAL A 20 18.91 35.83 29.10
C VAL A 20 17.45 35.73 29.57
N LEU A 21 16.53 35.93 28.60
CA LEU A 21 15.47 35.00 28.17
C LEU A 21 14.64 35.73 27.08
N PRO A 22 14.25 35.05 25.99
CA PRO A 22 13.34 33.90 26.10
C PRO A 22 13.79 32.68 25.28
N THR A 23 14.28 31.66 25.97
CA THR A 23 14.28 30.26 25.53
C THR A 23 13.23 29.51 26.34
N PHE A 24 11.96 29.73 26.01
CA PHE A 24 10.85 28.92 26.56
C PHE A 24 10.01 28.21 25.48
N ALA A 25 10.26 28.45 24.19
CA ALA A 25 9.59 27.75 23.09
C ALA A 25 10.34 26.48 22.61
N ALA A 26 11.63 26.31 22.94
CA ALA A 26 12.45 25.21 22.40
C ALA A 26 12.34 23.88 23.17
N ARG A 27 11.75 23.86 24.37
CA ARG A 27 11.80 22.68 25.27
C ARG A 27 10.70 21.62 25.05
N ALA A 28 9.76 21.83 24.13
CA ALA A 28 8.69 20.85 23.90
C ALA A 28 9.15 19.62 23.10
N PHE A 29 10.34 19.64 22.47
CA PHE A 29 10.85 18.54 21.64
C PHE A 29 12.05 17.78 22.23
N ASP A 30 12.56 18.17 23.41
CA ASP A 30 13.77 17.58 24.02
C ASP A 30 13.55 16.19 24.68
N HIS A 31 12.32 15.66 24.69
CA HIS A 31 12.02 14.34 25.29
C HIS A 31 12.03 13.16 24.31
N VAL A 32 12.43 13.35 23.06
CA VAL A 32 12.81 12.22 22.19
C VAL A 32 14.30 11.97 22.41
N GLY A 33 14.65 10.89 23.10
CA GLY A 33 16.03 10.54 23.45
C GLY A 33 16.94 10.36 22.23
N LEU A 34 17.51 11.47 21.76
CA LEU A 34 18.53 11.51 20.72
C LEU A 34 19.82 12.03 21.36
N SER A 35 20.69 11.11 21.77
CA SER A 35 22.04 11.43 22.20
C SER A 35 22.79 12.12 21.07
N GLU A 36 23.58 13.15 21.41
CA GLU A 36 24.54 13.80 20.51
C GLU A 36 25.45 12.74 19.86
N ALA A 37 25.16 12.41 18.60
CA ALA A 37 25.98 11.55 17.77
C ALA A 37 26.75 12.41 16.77
N SER A 38 28.05 12.12 16.73
CA SER A 38 29.13 12.78 16.01
C SER A 38 28.85 13.13 14.55
N ALA A 39 29.40 14.28 14.16
CA ALA A 39 29.41 14.87 12.83
C ALA A 39 30.02 13.97 11.74
N GLU A 40 29.18 13.36 10.92
CA GLU A 40 29.36 13.32 9.46
C GLU A 40 28.14 14.01 8.85
N ARG A 41 28.34 15.18 8.24
CA ARG A 41 27.25 15.96 7.64
C ARG A 41 26.80 15.28 6.34
N GLY A 42 25.60 14.70 6.32
CA GLY A 42 25.00 14.17 5.11
C GLY A 42 24.63 15.29 4.13
N LEU A 43 24.81 15.06 2.83
CA LEU A 43 24.46 16.06 1.81
C LEU A 43 22.93 16.22 1.68
N VAL A 44 22.21 15.10 1.56
CA VAL A 44 20.77 15.08 1.28
C VAL A 44 20.07 14.18 2.28
N TYR A 45 19.02 14.70 2.92
CA TYR A 45 18.05 13.93 3.70
C TYR A 45 16.72 13.85 2.96
N VAL A 46 16.15 12.65 2.87
CA VAL A 46 14.88 12.40 2.20
C VAL A 46 13.84 11.93 3.22
N GLY A 47 12.86 12.77 3.50
CA GLY A 47 11.68 12.40 4.27
C GLY A 47 10.61 11.80 3.37
N ILE A 48 10.34 10.51 3.54
CA ILE A 48 9.31 9.79 2.79
C ILE A 48 8.00 9.85 3.58
N PHE A 49 7.04 10.64 3.13
CA PHE A 49 5.75 10.76 3.80
C PHE A 49 4.96 9.46 3.68
N SER A 50 4.67 8.83 4.81
CA SER A 50 3.89 7.60 4.90
C SER A 50 3.00 7.60 6.13
N ALA A 51 2.01 6.71 6.21
CA ALA A 51 1.12 6.57 7.37
C ALA A 51 1.20 5.15 7.94
N ALA A 52 0.85 4.93 9.21
CA ALA A 52 0.99 3.62 9.86
C ALA A 52 0.44 2.45 9.01
N GLU A 53 -0.72 2.64 8.40
CA GLU A 53 -1.43 1.71 7.51
C GLU A 53 -0.72 1.43 6.17
N ASN A 54 0.17 2.31 5.71
CA ASN A 54 0.84 2.22 4.40
C ASN A 54 2.05 1.28 4.39
N LYS A 55 2.06 0.24 5.23
CA LYS A 55 3.15 -0.75 5.32
C LYS A 55 3.56 -1.31 3.96
N ALA A 56 2.59 -1.61 3.09
CA ALA A 56 2.86 -2.13 1.75
C ALA A 56 3.62 -1.13 0.86
N ARG A 57 3.28 0.16 0.94
CA ARG A 57 3.96 1.22 0.18
C ARG A 57 5.38 1.41 0.67
N ARG A 58 5.60 1.43 1.99
CA ARG A 58 6.95 1.46 2.57
C ARG A 58 7.79 0.27 2.11
N HIS A 59 7.22 -0.94 2.09
CA HIS A 59 7.92 -2.09 1.52
C HIS A 59 8.23 -1.93 0.02
N ALA A 60 7.33 -1.36 -0.79
CA ALA A 60 7.59 -1.09 -2.20
C ALA A 60 8.74 -0.09 -2.39
N VAL A 61 8.79 0.98 -1.59
CA VAL A 61 9.89 1.95 -1.60
C VAL A 61 11.22 1.29 -1.20
N ARG A 62 11.23 0.50 -0.11
CA ARG A 62 12.41 -0.28 0.31
C ARG A 62 12.93 -1.17 -0.81
N ASN A 63 12.03 -1.90 -1.46
CA ASN A 63 12.34 -2.85 -2.53
C ASN A 63 12.65 -2.18 -3.89
N SER A 64 12.64 -0.86 -3.98
CA SER A 64 12.91 -0.11 -5.21
C SER A 64 14.10 0.84 -5.07
N TRP A 65 13.86 2.15 -5.04
CA TRP A 65 14.90 3.18 -5.09
C TRP A 65 15.65 3.30 -3.76
N LEU A 66 15.00 3.04 -2.61
CA LEU A 66 15.61 3.24 -1.30
C LEU A 66 16.81 2.30 -1.06
N THR A 67 16.76 1.06 -1.58
CA THR A 67 17.90 0.12 -1.52
C THR A 67 19.15 0.70 -2.20
N HIS A 68 18.99 1.46 -3.29
CA HIS A 68 20.10 2.06 -4.05
C HIS A 68 20.51 3.43 -3.50
N ALA A 69 19.60 4.11 -2.80
CA ALA A 69 19.80 5.47 -2.31
C ALA A 69 20.75 5.55 -1.11
N ARG A 70 20.72 4.54 -0.20
CA ARG A 70 21.51 4.52 1.04
C ARG A 70 23.03 4.55 0.87
N LEU A 71 23.53 4.44 -0.36
CA LEU A 71 24.96 4.60 -0.67
C LEU A 71 25.37 6.08 -0.78
N ARG A 72 24.43 7.02 -0.88
CA ARG A 72 24.70 8.43 -1.15
C ARG A 72 23.82 9.42 -0.39
N LEU A 73 22.69 8.98 0.16
CA LEU A 73 21.77 9.84 0.90
C LEU A 73 21.11 9.08 2.03
N ASP A 74 20.63 9.84 3.02
CA ASP A 74 19.88 9.30 4.13
C ASP A 74 18.39 9.51 3.89
N ALA A 75 17.58 8.54 4.31
CA ALA A 75 16.14 8.59 4.11
C ALA A 75 15.41 7.80 5.20
N ASP A 76 14.32 8.38 5.70
CA ASP A 76 13.40 7.73 6.63
C ASP A 76 11.96 7.92 6.17
N PHE A 77 11.11 6.94 6.51
CA PHE A 77 9.68 7.11 6.46
C PHE A 77 9.21 7.98 7.62
N ILE A 78 8.62 9.13 7.31
CA ILE A 78 8.04 10.04 8.30
C ILE A 78 6.63 9.57 8.60
N VAL A 79 6.40 9.02 9.80
CA VAL A 79 5.12 8.41 10.19
C VAL A 79 4.59 9.04 11.49
N GLY A 80 3.37 9.55 11.44
CA GLY A 80 2.66 10.11 12.57
C GLY A 80 1.84 9.06 13.33
N ARG A 81 0.90 9.54 14.14
CA ARG A 81 -0.02 8.72 14.92
C ARG A 81 -1.34 8.55 14.18
N ALA A 82 -1.90 7.35 14.22
CA ALA A 82 -3.27 7.12 13.76
C ALA A 82 -4.26 7.86 14.67
N ALA A 83 -5.33 8.43 14.08
CA ALA A 83 -6.37 9.10 14.85
C ALA A 83 -7.16 8.13 15.75
N ILE A 84 -7.36 8.53 17.01
CA ILE A 84 -8.17 7.80 18.00
C ILE A 84 -9.59 8.37 17.94
N GLY A 85 -10.60 7.57 17.55
CA GLY A 85 -12.02 8.01 17.61
C GLY A 85 -12.78 8.04 16.28
N GLY A 86 -12.24 7.46 15.20
CA GLY A 86 -12.92 7.34 13.90
C GLY A 86 -12.45 8.37 12.87
N THR A 87 -12.76 8.10 11.60
CA THR A 87 -12.27 8.83 10.42
C THR A 87 -13.04 10.11 10.10
N ASP A 88 -14.17 10.37 10.76
CA ASP A 88 -14.93 11.60 10.57
C ASP A 88 -14.41 12.65 11.56
N GLY A 89 -13.57 13.56 11.06
CA GLY A 89 -12.84 14.62 11.78
C GLY A 89 -13.66 15.59 12.63
N LEU A 90 -14.95 15.33 12.87
CA LEU A 90 -15.85 16.14 13.69
C LEU A 90 -16.34 15.45 14.97
N LYS A 91 -16.09 14.15 15.19
CA LYS A 91 -16.52 13.42 16.40
C LYS A 91 -15.40 13.10 17.40
N VAL A 92 -14.20 13.64 17.19
CA VAL A 92 -12.95 13.11 17.76
C VAL A 92 -12.41 13.90 18.96
N ARG A 93 -13.25 14.58 19.75
CA ARG A 93 -12.77 15.33 20.94
C ARG A 93 -13.57 14.99 22.20
N GLN A 94 -13.53 13.73 22.61
CA GLN A 94 -13.93 13.36 23.98
C GLN A 94 -12.68 13.15 24.85
N GLN A 95 -12.67 13.76 26.03
CA GLN A 95 -11.65 13.54 27.03
C GLN A 95 -11.68 12.08 27.48
N GLY A 96 -10.50 11.46 27.64
CA GLY A 96 -10.39 10.07 28.11
C GLY A 96 -10.61 9.00 27.04
N MET A 97 -10.67 9.37 25.75
CA MET A 97 -10.66 8.36 24.68
C MET A 97 -9.36 7.55 24.67
N VAL A 98 -9.52 6.25 24.47
CA VAL A 98 -8.41 5.31 24.34
C VAL A 98 -8.37 4.72 22.94
N ALA A 99 -7.18 4.30 22.51
CA ALA A 99 -7.00 3.63 21.22
C ALA A 99 -7.90 2.38 21.14
N GLY A 100 -8.63 2.23 20.04
CA GLY A 100 -9.37 1.01 19.74
C GLY A 100 -8.43 -0.12 19.31
N GLN A 101 -8.97 -1.34 19.16
CA GLN A 101 -8.20 -2.50 18.74
C GLN A 101 -7.45 -2.28 17.41
N TYR A 102 -8.05 -1.53 16.48
CA TYR A 102 -7.41 -1.21 15.20
C TYR A 102 -6.15 -0.34 15.37
N GLN A 103 -6.25 0.76 16.11
CA GLN A 103 -5.10 1.63 16.38
C GLN A 103 -4.01 0.90 17.16
N LEU A 104 -4.38 0.06 18.12
CA LEU A 104 -3.43 -0.78 18.87
C LEU A 104 -2.69 -1.78 17.96
N LEU A 105 -3.39 -2.38 16.98
CA LEU A 105 -2.78 -3.31 16.04
C LEU A 105 -1.84 -2.58 15.07
N LEU A 106 -2.27 -1.45 14.49
CA LEU A 106 -1.42 -0.63 13.61
C LEU A 106 -0.14 -0.19 14.33
N GLU A 107 -0.28 0.28 15.57
CA GLU A 107 0.85 0.72 16.39
C GLU A 107 1.83 -0.43 16.65
N LYS A 108 1.32 -1.61 17.00
CA LYS A 108 2.14 -2.80 17.21
C LYS A 108 2.88 -3.21 15.93
N GLU A 109 2.18 -3.25 14.79
CA GLU A 109 2.78 -3.62 13.51
C GLU A 109 3.84 -2.60 13.06
N LEU A 110 3.60 -1.31 13.29
CA LEU A 110 4.55 -0.24 12.98
C LEU A 110 5.79 -0.32 13.88
N ALA A 111 5.63 -0.58 15.18
CA ALA A 111 6.75 -0.79 16.10
C ALA A 111 7.56 -2.04 15.75
N ASP A 112 6.91 -3.12 15.30
CA ASP A 112 7.59 -4.31 14.81
C ASP A 112 8.39 -4.02 13.53
N GLU A 113 7.82 -3.23 12.62
CA GLU A 113 8.48 -2.79 11.39
C GLU A 113 9.67 -1.87 11.67
N GLU A 114 9.50 -0.86 12.52
CA GLU A 114 10.56 0.05 12.96
C GLU A 114 11.73 -0.71 13.58
N ARG A 115 11.45 -1.66 14.49
CA ARG A 115 12.49 -2.53 15.09
C ARG A 115 13.22 -3.37 14.04
N ARG A 116 12.56 -3.74 12.95
CA ARG A 116 13.12 -4.59 11.90
C ARG A 116 13.99 -3.82 10.91
N TYR A 117 13.57 -2.61 10.51
CA TYR A 117 14.21 -1.87 9.42
C TYR A 117 14.97 -0.62 9.86
N GLY A 118 14.65 -0.05 11.02
CA GLY A 118 15.31 1.12 11.59
C GLY A 118 15.23 2.38 10.73
N ASP A 119 14.22 2.48 9.86
CA ASP A 119 14.09 3.53 8.84
C ASP A 119 12.75 4.29 8.94
N ILE A 120 12.17 4.32 10.13
CA ILE A 120 10.92 5.01 10.43
C ILE A 120 11.22 6.11 11.43
N LEU A 121 11.00 7.36 11.03
CA LEU A 121 11.01 8.49 11.95
C LEU A 121 9.59 8.75 12.44
N ARG A 122 9.39 8.53 13.74
CA ARG A 122 8.10 8.73 14.39
C ARG A 122 7.91 10.18 14.81
N ILE A 123 6.73 10.73 14.49
CA ILE A 123 6.34 12.08 14.91
C ILE A 123 5.03 12.07 15.71
N PRO A 124 4.82 13.03 16.63
CA PRO A 124 3.62 13.06 17.47
C PRO A 124 2.37 13.59 16.75
N ASN A 125 2.51 14.10 15.52
CA ASN A 125 1.39 14.59 14.70
C ASN A 125 0.42 13.47 14.33
N LEU A 126 -0.82 13.81 14.04
CA LEU A 126 -1.76 12.85 13.48
C LEU A 126 -1.48 12.66 11.99
N ASP A 127 -1.57 11.42 11.51
CA ASP A 127 -1.54 11.13 10.08
C ASP A 127 -2.94 11.31 9.48
N VAL A 128 -3.34 12.57 9.32
CA VAL A 128 -4.52 12.97 8.55
C VAL A 128 -4.12 14.08 7.59
N TYR A 129 -4.83 14.20 6.47
CA TYR A 129 -4.44 15.13 5.40
C TYR A 129 -4.30 16.58 5.90
N SER A 130 -5.22 17.03 6.76
CA SER A 130 -5.18 18.39 7.34
C SER A 130 -3.97 18.68 8.23
N GLU A 131 -3.22 17.67 8.64
CA GLU A 131 -2.03 17.78 9.51
C GLU A 131 -0.72 17.59 8.73
N LEU A 132 -0.80 17.43 7.40
CA LEU A 132 0.40 17.35 6.55
C LEU A 132 1.30 18.59 6.67
N PRO A 133 0.79 19.84 6.80
CA PRO A 133 1.67 21.00 7.03
C PRO A 133 2.53 20.84 8.30
N ALA A 134 1.94 20.39 9.41
CA ALA A 134 2.67 20.17 10.64
C ALA A 134 3.69 19.03 10.53
N LYS A 135 3.36 17.99 9.76
CA LYS A 135 4.29 16.90 9.41
C LYS A 135 5.47 17.39 8.56
N THR A 136 5.25 18.33 7.65
CA THR A 136 6.30 18.97 6.84
C THR A 136 7.25 19.81 7.70
N LEU A 137 6.71 20.59 8.64
CA LEU A 137 7.55 21.32 9.60
C LEU A 137 8.40 20.38 10.46
N ALA A 138 7.84 19.24 10.89
CA ALA A 138 8.59 18.23 11.64
C ALA A 138 9.75 17.61 10.83
N LEU A 139 9.51 17.30 9.54
CA LEU A 139 10.55 16.84 8.61
C LEU A 139 11.70 17.85 8.51
N PHE A 140 11.40 19.11 8.22
CA PHE A 140 12.44 20.13 8.07
C PHE A 140 13.20 20.37 9.36
N ALA A 141 12.50 20.48 10.48
CA ALA A 141 13.14 20.67 11.77
C ALA A 141 14.07 19.49 12.12
N TYR A 142 13.71 18.25 11.74
CA TYR A 142 14.59 17.10 11.89
C TYR A 142 15.84 17.21 11.01
N GLY A 143 15.67 17.48 9.71
CA GLY A 143 16.80 17.60 8.78
C GLY A 143 17.75 18.75 9.13
N VAL A 144 17.22 19.90 9.56
CA VAL A 144 17.99 21.06 10.01
C VAL A 144 18.80 20.72 11.26
N ARG A 145 18.19 20.13 12.29
CA ARG A 145 18.89 19.74 13.53
C ARG A 145 20.00 18.73 13.29
N ARG A 146 19.84 17.85 12.30
CA ARG A 146 20.87 16.88 11.89
C ARG A 146 21.95 17.48 10.99
N GLY A 147 21.78 18.73 10.55
CA GLY A 147 22.77 19.46 9.77
C GLY A 147 22.88 19.00 8.32
N TYR A 148 21.80 18.47 7.73
CA TYR A 148 21.78 18.11 6.31
C TYR A 148 21.81 19.36 5.42
N SER A 149 22.55 19.29 4.32
CA SER A 149 22.70 20.44 3.41
C SER A 149 21.44 20.70 2.60
N PHE A 150 20.70 19.65 2.25
CA PHE A 150 19.44 19.70 1.52
C PHE A 150 18.44 18.71 2.12
N ILE A 151 17.17 19.11 2.17
CA ILE A 151 16.08 18.30 2.72
C ILE A 151 15.01 18.14 1.65
N VAL A 152 14.64 16.89 1.39
CA VAL A 152 13.67 16.50 0.37
C VAL A 152 12.44 15.92 1.04
N LYS A 153 11.26 16.36 0.61
CA LYS A 153 9.99 15.69 0.86
C LYS A 153 9.62 14.85 -0.36
N VAL A 154 9.16 13.62 -0.13
CA VAL A 154 8.63 12.75 -1.18
C VAL A 154 7.50 11.88 -0.63
N ASP A 155 6.45 11.63 -1.40
CA ASP A 155 5.37 10.72 -0.98
C ASP A 155 5.73 9.24 -1.16
N ASP A 156 5.12 8.37 -0.34
CA ASP A 156 5.38 6.92 -0.35
C ASP A 156 4.85 6.15 -1.59
N ASP A 157 4.16 6.85 -2.50
CA ASP A 157 3.75 6.34 -3.80
C ASP A 157 4.60 6.87 -4.97
N GLN A 158 5.71 7.55 -4.66
CA GLN A 158 6.64 8.06 -5.67
C GLN A 158 7.91 7.21 -5.78
N TYR A 159 8.45 7.14 -6.99
CA TYR A 159 9.83 6.74 -7.21
C TYR A 159 10.73 7.97 -7.20
N PHE A 160 11.55 8.09 -6.17
CA PHE A 160 12.57 9.14 -6.08
C PHE A 160 13.80 8.75 -6.89
N TRP A 161 14.50 9.72 -7.50
CA TRP A 161 15.67 9.51 -8.35
C TRP A 161 16.97 9.87 -7.61
N PRO A 162 17.58 8.95 -6.84
CA PRO A 162 18.62 9.30 -5.87
C PRO A 162 19.88 9.86 -6.53
N LEU A 163 20.24 9.33 -7.71
CA LEU A 163 21.42 9.77 -8.45
C LEU A 163 21.23 11.15 -9.08
N GLN A 164 20.01 11.45 -9.57
CA GLN A 164 19.67 12.76 -10.10
C GLN A 164 19.67 13.82 -9.00
N ALA A 165 19.02 13.51 -7.87
CA ALA A 165 19.05 14.37 -6.70
C ALA A 165 20.49 14.64 -6.23
N TRP A 166 21.30 13.58 -6.04
CA TRP A 166 22.71 13.74 -5.67
C TRP A 166 23.48 14.63 -6.64
N SER A 167 23.35 14.39 -7.95
CA SER A 167 24.02 15.20 -8.98
C SER A 167 23.56 16.65 -8.98
N PHE A 168 22.28 16.89 -8.69
CA PHE A 168 21.71 18.23 -8.66
C PHE A 168 22.18 19.04 -7.44
N PHE A 169 22.36 18.39 -6.28
CA PHE A 169 22.70 19.06 -5.02
C PHE A 169 24.20 19.15 -4.72
N ARG A 170 25.03 18.21 -5.20
CA ARG A 170 26.45 18.09 -4.79
C ARG A 170 27.26 19.37 -4.97
N ASP A 171 27.00 20.13 -6.02
CA ASP A 171 27.81 21.28 -6.40
C ASP A 171 27.12 22.62 -6.02
N ARG A 172 26.07 22.57 -5.18
CA ARG A 172 25.30 23.74 -4.74
C ARG A 172 25.66 24.16 -3.32
N ASP A 173 25.61 25.45 -3.07
CA ASP A 173 25.78 26.02 -1.73
C ASP A 173 24.48 25.88 -0.90
N PRO A 174 24.47 25.12 0.21
CA PRO A 174 23.29 24.97 1.05
C PRO A 174 22.88 26.24 1.81
N GLN A 175 23.74 27.27 1.83
CA GLN A 175 23.41 28.57 2.42
C GLN A 175 22.68 29.51 1.45
N THR A 176 22.66 29.18 0.16
CA THR A 176 21.87 29.92 -0.83
C THR A 176 20.42 29.40 -0.79
N PRO A 177 19.42 30.23 -0.46
CA PRO A 177 18.03 29.79 -0.35
C PRO A 177 17.50 29.23 -1.68
N LEU A 178 17.19 27.93 -1.66
CA LEU A 178 16.72 27.17 -2.81
C LEU A 178 15.40 26.47 -2.46
N TYR A 179 14.42 26.59 -3.35
CA TYR A 179 13.22 25.77 -3.39
C TYR A 179 13.13 25.10 -4.76
N ALA A 180 13.13 23.77 -4.78
CA ALA A 180 13.20 22.99 -6.01
C ALA A 180 12.18 21.85 -6.02
N GLY A 181 11.69 21.45 -7.19
CA GLY A 181 10.73 20.35 -7.29
C GLY A 181 10.24 20.07 -8.71
N ASN A 182 9.39 19.07 -8.85
CA ASN A 182 9.01 18.54 -10.16
C ASN A 182 8.14 19.50 -10.97
N HIS A 183 7.12 20.09 -10.33
CA HIS A 183 6.11 20.91 -11.00
C HIS A 183 5.83 22.17 -10.19
N LEU A 184 6.22 23.33 -10.74
CA LEU A 184 5.95 24.64 -10.16
C LEU A 184 4.59 25.15 -10.64
N TRP A 185 3.68 25.38 -9.71
CA TRP A 185 2.47 26.14 -9.97
C TRP A 185 2.81 27.64 -9.88
N GLU A 186 2.90 28.31 -11.03
CA GLU A 186 3.17 29.75 -11.09
C GLU A 186 1.89 30.60 -11.04
N SER A 187 0.75 29.99 -11.31
CA SER A 187 -0.56 30.64 -11.30
C SER A 187 -1.64 29.69 -10.78
N MET A 188 -2.72 30.28 -10.29
CA MET A 188 -3.88 29.57 -9.79
C MET A 188 -4.66 28.93 -10.96
N VAL A 189 -4.99 27.66 -10.80
CA VAL A 189 -5.85 26.87 -11.71
C VAL A 189 -7.18 26.52 -11.05
N SER A 190 -7.23 26.43 -9.72
CA SER A 190 -8.43 26.14 -8.94
C SER A 190 -8.39 26.80 -7.56
N ASP A 191 -9.57 27.06 -6.98
CA ASP A 191 -9.72 27.67 -5.65
C ASP A 191 -9.11 26.83 -4.52
N ILE A 192 -8.90 25.53 -4.74
CA ILE A 192 -8.22 24.65 -3.78
C ILE A 192 -6.76 25.04 -3.52
N GLN A 193 -6.19 25.92 -4.36
CA GLN A 193 -4.82 26.42 -4.26
C GLN A 193 -4.74 27.75 -3.51
N LEU A 194 -5.88 28.27 -3.04
CA LEU A 194 -5.93 29.49 -2.24
C LEU A 194 -5.74 29.16 -0.77
N GLY A 195 -4.98 30.02 -0.09
CA GLY A 195 -4.93 30.02 1.36
C GLY A 195 -6.19 30.62 1.98
N ALA A 196 -6.31 30.54 3.31
CA ALA A 196 -7.36 31.16 4.11
C ALA A 196 -7.38 32.69 3.94
N ASP A 197 -6.28 33.29 3.51
CA ASP A 197 -6.17 34.70 3.13
C ASP A 197 -6.78 35.03 1.75
N GLY A 198 -7.29 34.02 1.03
CA GLY A 198 -7.86 34.14 -0.31
C GLY A 198 -6.81 34.42 -1.40
N GLN A 199 -5.52 34.24 -1.11
CA GLN A 199 -4.44 34.55 -2.04
C GLN A 199 -3.72 33.30 -2.52
N PHE A 200 -3.33 33.30 -3.79
CA PHE A 200 -2.42 32.32 -4.38
C PHE A 200 -0.96 32.72 -4.12
N THR A 201 -0.08 31.72 -3.99
CA THR A 201 1.37 31.94 -3.92
C THR A 201 2.06 30.80 -4.68
N PRO A 202 3.08 31.05 -5.52
CA PRO A 202 3.74 30.00 -6.27
C PRO A 202 4.31 28.89 -5.37
N TYR A 203 4.14 27.63 -5.77
CA TYR A 203 4.58 26.48 -4.99
C TYR A 203 4.89 25.26 -5.86
N PHE A 204 5.78 24.38 -5.39
CA PHE A 204 6.01 23.08 -6.01
C PHE A 204 4.98 22.07 -5.50
N GLY A 205 4.42 21.26 -6.40
CA GLY A 205 3.40 20.27 -6.04
C GLY A 205 3.85 19.23 -5.00
N GLY A 206 2.89 18.75 -4.21
CA GLY A 206 3.08 17.82 -3.10
C GLY A 206 3.95 16.58 -3.35
N PRO A 207 3.91 15.89 -4.51
CA PRO A 207 4.60 14.60 -4.66
C PRO A 207 6.09 14.61 -4.33
N CYS A 208 6.81 15.67 -4.71
CA CYS A 208 8.21 15.83 -4.35
C CYS A 208 8.71 17.27 -4.52
N TYR A 209 9.38 17.77 -3.49
CA TYR A 209 10.12 19.03 -3.51
C TYR A 209 11.28 19.00 -2.50
N ALA A 210 12.18 19.97 -2.61
CA ALA A 210 13.42 20.05 -1.84
C ALA A 210 13.78 21.48 -1.46
N LEU A 211 14.45 21.62 -0.32
CA LEU A 211 14.92 22.88 0.22
C LEU A 211 16.41 22.83 0.51
N SER A 212 17.10 23.95 0.32
CA SER A 212 18.40 24.21 0.94
C SER A 212 18.28 24.30 2.46
N LEU A 213 19.37 24.02 3.18
CA LEU A 213 19.48 24.24 4.62
C LEU A 213 19.05 25.64 5.03
N ALA A 214 19.53 26.72 4.39
CA ALA A 214 19.16 28.09 4.76
C ALA A 214 17.65 28.34 4.74
N LEU A 215 16.96 27.92 3.67
CA LEU A 215 15.52 28.07 3.57
C LEU A 215 14.77 27.20 4.59
N ALA A 216 15.19 25.94 4.77
CA ALA A 216 14.57 25.05 5.73
C ALA A 216 14.75 25.54 7.18
N SER A 217 15.94 26.02 7.55
CA SER A 217 16.22 26.61 8.86
C SER A 217 15.40 27.87 9.09
N ASN A 218 15.25 28.72 8.07
CA ASN A 218 14.41 29.92 8.20
C ASN A 218 12.95 29.54 8.50
N ILE A 219 12.41 28.54 7.81
CA ILE A 219 10.99 28.15 7.93
C ILE A 219 10.71 27.36 9.22
N ALA A 220 11.59 26.40 9.54
CA ALA A 220 11.35 25.41 10.61
C ALA A 220 11.97 25.78 11.96
N ASP A 221 12.89 26.76 12.01
CA ASP A 221 13.48 27.25 13.24
C ASP A 221 13.25 28.77 13.43
N GLU A 222 13.76 29.62 12.54
CA GLU A 222 13.76 31.09 12.74
C GLU A 222 12.34 31.68 12.73
N ASN A 223 11.50 31.24 11.79
CA ASN A 223 10.11 31.69 11.60
C ASN A 223 9.08 30.64 12.02
N LEU A 224 9.47 29.60 12.77
CA LEU A 224 8.58 28.51 13.18
C LEU A 224 7.23 28.99 13.77
N PRO A 225 7.16 29.99 14.67
CA PRO A 225 5.88 30.47 15.20
C PRO A 225 4.92 30.96 14.11
N ARG A 226 5.46 31.57 13.05
CA ARG A 226 4.68 32.02 11.89
C ARG A 226 4.31 30.86 10.98
N SER A 227 5.25 29.96 10.71
CA SER A 227 5.02 28.78 9.87
C SER A 227 3.95 27.87 10.48
N ALA A 228 3.98 27.66 11.79
CA ALA A 228 3.01 26.85 12.54
C ALA A 228 1.62 27.50 12.64
N ALA A 229 1.50 28.80 12.42
CA ALA A 229 0.23 29.53 12.40
C ALA A 229 -0.45 29.50 11.01
N TYR A 230 -0.21 28.44 10.22
CA TYR A 230 -0.71 28.32 8.84
C TYR A 230 -2.24 28.34 8.75
N GLU A 231 -2.99 28.00 9.81
CA GLU A 231 -4.44 28.18 9.84
C GLU A 231 -4.91 29.63 9.56
N ALA A 232 -4.05 30.63 9.82
CA ALA A 232 -4.39 32.03 9.62
C ALA A 232 -4.24 32.54 8.17
N TYR A 233 -3.52 31.80 7.30
CA TYR A 233 -3.20 32.27 5.94
C TYR A 233 -3.07 31.15 4.89
N GLY A 234 -2.75 29.93 5.31
CA GLY A 234 -2.55 28.74 4.49
C GLY A 234 -3.81 27.89 4.38
N SER A 235 -3.67 26.58 4.27
CA SER A 235 -4.72 25.64 3.92
C SER A 235 -4.51 24.28 4.63
N THR A 236 -5.25 23.24 4.21
CA THR A 236 -4.96 21.86 4.60
C THR A 236 -3.92 21.18 3.71
N SER A 237 -3.52 21.81 2.61
CA SER A 237 -2.57 21.27 1.64
C SER A 237 -1.17 21.78 1.97
N GLU A 238 -0.25 20.87 2.28
CA GLU A 238 1.09 21.22 2.75
C GLU A 238 1.96 21.87 1.68
N ASP A 239 1.70 21.57 0.42
CA ASP A 239 2.41 22.12 -0.73
C ASP A 239 2.03 23.58 -1.01
N VAL A 240 0.74 23.93 -0.89
CA VAL A 240 0.26 25.32 -0.90
C VAL A 240 0.90 26.10 0.25
N ASP A 241 0.89 25.52 1.46
CA ASP A 241 1.48 26.15 2.66
C ASP A 241 2.99 26.32 2.54
N MET A 242 3.68 25.37 1.90
CA MET A 242 5.09 25.49 1.57
C MET A 242 5.37 26.75 0.74
N GLY A 243 4.57 27.02 -0.30
CA GLY A 243 4.68 28.26 -1.07
C GLY A 243 4.48 29.52 -0.22
N LYS A 244 3.50 29.50 0.68
CA LYS A 244 3.27 30.58 1.65
C LYS A 244 4.49 30.79 2.53
N TRP A 245 5.07 29.73 3.11
CA TRP A 245 6.25 29.84 3.96
C TRP A 245 7.46 30.39 3.20
N VAL A 246 7.67 29.97 1.95
CA VAL A 246 8.73 30.53 1.10
C VAL A 246 8.53 32.03 0.89
N ASN A 247 7.32 32.47 0.54
CA ASN A 247 7.03 33.90 0.38
C ASN A 247 7.18 34.69 1.68
N LEU A 248 6.77 34.10 2.81
CA LEU A 248 6.81 34.74 4.13
C LEU A 248 8.20 34.73 4.77
N SER A 249 9.14 33.94 4.25
CA SER A 249 10.53 33.87 4.72
C SER A 249 11.26 35.22 4.59
N GLY A 250 10.85 36.05 3.63
CA GLY A 250 11.54 37.29 3.27
C GLY A 250 12.90 37.09 2.58
N LEU A 251 13.28 35.84 2.32
CA LEU A 251 14.52 35.50 1.63
C LEU A 251 14.37 35.67 0.11
N LYS A 252 15.47 36.00 -0.56
CA LYS A 252 15.55 35.87 -2.02
C LYS A 252 15.78 34.39 -2.35
N VAL A 253 14.71 33.69 -2.70
CA VAL A 253 14.73 32.23 -2.96
C VAL A 253 14.81 31.94 -4.45
N ASP A 254 15.72 31.06 -4.83
CA ASP A 254 15.79 30.50 -6.18
C ASP A 254 14.76 29.38 -6.33
N PHE A 255 13.83 29.54 -7.27
CA PHE A 255 12.88 28.50 -7.67
C PHE A 255 13.46 27.70 -8.83
N VAL A 256 13.64 26.39 -8.66
CA VAL A 256 14.24 25.53 -9.69
C VAL A 256 13.37 24.31 -9.97
N THR A 257 12.79 24.26 -11.16
CA THR A 257 12.10 23.06 -11.65
C THR A 257 13.11 21.98 -11.98
N VAL A 258 13.01 20.85 -11.30
CA VAL A 258 13.85 19.67 -11.50
C VAL A 258 13.03 18.42 -11.19
N GLU A 259 13.08 17.45 -12.10
CA GLU A 259 12.42 16.17 -11.90
C GLU A 259 13.22 15.34 -10.90
N LEU A 260 12.72 15.22 -9.66
CA LEU A 260 13.33 14.46 -8.58
C LEU A 260 12.59 13.15 -8.31
N SER A 261 11.35 13.03 -8.79
CA SER A 261 10.54 11.83 -8.64
C SER A 261 9.57 11.62 -9.80
N SER A 262 8.94 10.45 -9.82
CA SER A 262 7.82 10.13 -10.70
C SER A 262 6.75 9.32 -9.95
N TYR A 263 5.47 9.47 -10.33
CA TYR A 263 4.34 8.64 -9.84
C TYR A 263 4.51 7.14 -10.14
N GLU A 264 5.44 6.85 -11.02
CA GLU A 264 5.86 5.53 -11.41
C GLU A 264 6.78 4.95 -10.35
N LEU A 265 6.30 4.08 -9.43
CA LEU A 265 7.15 3.13 -8.65
C LEU A 265 7.91 2.11 -9.56
N THR A 266 7.97 2.38 -10.86
CA THR A 266 8.76 1.69 -11.88
C THR A 266 10.14 2.34 -12.01
N PRO A 267 11.23 1.57 -12.01
CA PRO A 267 12.53 2.11 -12.38
C PRO A 267 12.49 2.59 -13.84
N GLN A 268 12.64 3.90 -14.07
CA GLN A 268 12.99 4.39 -15.40
C GLN A 268 14.37 3.87 -15.80
N SER A 269 14.46 3.37 -17.02
CA SER A 269 15.69 2.91 -17.64
C SER A 269 16.68 4.07 -17.81
N SER A 270 17.78 4.06 -17.07
CA SER A 270 18.96 4.84 -17.44
C SER A 270 20.14 3.90 -17.71
N ALA A 271 20.50 3.83 -19.00
CA ALA A 271 21.74 3.30 -19.58
C ALA A 271 22.19 1.88 -19.17
N LEU A 272 21.98 0.94 -20.09
CA LEU A 272 22.75 -0.31 -20.15
C LEU A 272 24.26 0.02 -20.14
N PRO A 273 25.07 -0.54 -19.22
CA PRO A 273 26.52 -0.54 -19.39
C PRO A 273 26.88 -1.37 -20.64
N PRO A 274 28.04 -1.11 -21.27
CA PRO A 274 28.40 -1.75 -22.52
C PRO A 274 28.38 -3.28 -22.39
N ARG A 275 27.80 -3.94 -23.41
CA ARG A 275 27.81 -5.39 -23.60
C ARG A 275 29.25 -5.89 -23.70
N SER A 276 29.81 -6.34 -22.59
CA SER A 276 30.80 -7.42 -22.53
C SER A 276 31.15 -7.74 -21.07
N SER A 277 30.52 -8.77 -20.48
CA SER A 277 31.08 -9.70 -19.47
C SER A 277 30.10 -10.26 -18.41
N LEU A 278 28.84 -9.82 -18.34
CA LEU A 278 27.85 -10.42 -17.40
C LEU A 278 27.03 -11.52 -18.08
N LEU A 279 27.68 -12.64 -18.40
CA LEU A 279 26.97 -13.88 -18.71
C LEU A 279 26.79 -14.66 -17.40
N HIS A 280 25.53 -14.92 -17.04
CA HIS A 280 25.06 -16.08 -16.25
C HIS A 280 24.74 -15.91 -14.75
N THR A 281 24.56 -14.70 -14.20
CA THR A 281 24.02 -14.60 -12.83
C THR A 281 22.50 -14.81 -12.85
N PRO A 282 21.94 -15.77 -12.09
CA PRO A 282 20.49 -15.97 -12.01
C PRO A 282 19.80 -14.76 -11.38
N ALA A 283 18.57 -14.48 -11.82
CA ALA A 283 17.68 -13.55 -11.15
C ALA A 283 17.24 -14.15 -9.81
N VAL A 284 17.81 -13.63 -8.72
CA VAL A 284 17.51 -14.07 -7.36
C VAL A 284 16.20 -13.46 -6.89
N TYR A 285 15.26 -14.30 -6.47
CA TYR A 285 13.96 -13.95 -5.92
C TYR A 285 13.92 -14.29 -4.43
N ARG A 286 13.53 -13.33 -3.59
CA ARG A 286 13.28 -13.56 -2.16
C ARG A 286 11.79 -13.48 -1.89
N TRP A 287 11.29 -14.43 -1.09
CA TRP A 287 9.88 -14.47 -0.74
C TRP A 287 9.50 -13.26 0.12
N PRO A 288 8.52 -12.43 -0.29
CA PRO A 288 7.99 -11.39 0.55
C PRO A 288 7.13 -11.98 1.68
N ASP A 289 6.92 -11.18 2.72
CA ASP A 289 6.10 -11.54 3.89
C ASP A 289 4.60 -11.45 3.59
N PHE A 290 4.13 -12.24 2.62
CA PHE A 290 2.79 -12.18 2.07
C PHE A 290 1.99 -13.47 2.34
N PRO A 291 0.65 -13.37 2.50
CA PRO A 291 -0.21 -14.54 2.44
C PRO A 291 -0.08 -15.27 1.11
N LEU A 292 -0.38 -16.58 1.12
CA LEU A 292 -0.24 -17.49 -0.01
C LEU A 292 -0.62 -16.88 -1.38
N GLY A 293 -1.83 -16.35 -1.53
CA GLY A 293 -2.30 -15.81 -2.80
C GLY A 293 -1.41 -14.69 -3.34
N ASN A 294 -1.02 -13.74 -2.49
CA ASN A 294 -0.19 -12.61 -2.89
C ASN A 294 1.25 -13.05 -3.20
N ALA A 295 1.81 -13.95 -2.38
CA ALA A 295 3.13 -14.53 -2.61
C ALA A 295 3.19 -15.33 -3.93
N TYR A 296 2.12 -16.04 -4.28
CA TYR A 296 1.99 -16.77 -5.55
C TYR A 296 2.12 -15.84 -6.75
N PHE A 297 1.34 -14.76 -6.81
CA PHE A 297 1.41 -13.83 -7.94
C PHE A 297 2.73 -13.05 -7.98
N HIS A 298 3.31 -12.74 -6.82
CA HIS A 298 4.62 -12.08 -6.74
C HIS A 298 5.74 -12.97 -7.29
N TYR A 299 5.75 -14.26 -6.93
CA TYR A 299 6.67 -15.26 -7.49
C TYR A 299 6.53 -15.35 -9.01
N TRP A 300 5.30 -15.47 -9.52
CA TRP A 300 5.09 -15.61 -10.96
C TRP A 300 5.41 -14.35 -11.74
N ASN A 301 5.22 -13.17 -11.15
CA ASN A 301 5.65 -11.92 -11.74
C ASN A 301 7.18 -11.87 -11.86
N ALA A 302 7.90 -12.23 -10.80
CA ALA A 302 9.36 -12.32 -10.81
C ALA A 302 9.88 -13.38 -11.79
N ARG A 303 9.22 -14.54 -11.88
CA ARG A 303 9.55 -15.58 -12.86
C ARG A 303 9.33 -15.11 -14.30
N ALA A 304 8.22 -14.41 -14.58
CA ALA A 304 7.99 -13.80 -15.89
C ALA A 304 9.10 -12.81 -16.25
N MET A 305 9.52 -11.99 -15.28
CA MET A 305 10.61 -11.05 -15.46
C MET A 305 11.94 -11.73 -15.82
N ALA A 306 12.27 -12.84 -15.17
CA ALA A 306 13.47 -13.60 -15.52
C ALA A 306 13.41 -14.13 -16.96
N ILE A 307 12.26 -14.65 -17.40
CA ILE A 307 12.04 -15.13 -18.78
C ILE A 307 12.27 -13.99 -19.79
N PHE A 308 11.62 -12.83 -19.60
CA PHE A 308 11.73 -11.70 -20.53
C PHE A 308 13.08 -10.97 -20.48
N LYS A 309 13.84 -11.14 -19.39
CA LYS A 309 15.24 -10.69 -19.29
C LYS A 309 16.24 -11.75 -19.75
N HIS A 310 15.79 -12.88 -20.30
CA HIS A 310 16.65 -13.98 -20.73
C HIS A 310 17.63 -14.43 -19.64
N SER A 311 17.16 -14.49 -18.39
CA SER A 311 17.96 -14.84 -17.23
C SER A 311 17.46 -16.16 -16.62
N ALA A 312 18.36 -16.93 -16.00
CA ALA A 312 17.94 -18.01 -15.11
C ALA A 312 17.20 -17.41 -13.89
N PHE A 313 16.39 -18.21 -13.21
CA PHE A 313 15.64 -17.79 -12.03
C PHE A 313 16.02 -18.66 -10.84
N GLU A 314 16.18 -18.04 -9.67
CA GLU A 314 16.42 -18.73 -8.41
C GLU A 314 15.63 -18.06 -7.27
N ALA A 315 14.62 -18.75 -6.76
CA ALA A 315 13.99 -18.41 -5.50
C ALA A 315 14.86 -18.91 -4.34
N VAL A 316 15.20 -17.99 -3.44
CA VAL A 316 15.95 -18.27 -2.22
C VAL A 316 15.04 -18.00 -1.02
N ASP A 317 15.43 -18.58 0.12
CA ASP A 317 14.65 -18.57 1.37
C ASP A 317 13.34 -19.38 1.25
N ALA A 318 12.62 -19.50 2.37
CA ALA A 318 11.31 -20.17 2.42
C ALA A 318 10.16 -19.14 2.49
N PRO A 319 9.03 -19.40 1.82
CA PRO A 319 7.83 -18.59 1.96
C PRO A 319 7.28 -18.68 3.39
N GLN A 320 6.71 -17.57 3.89
CA GLN A 320 6.12 -17.48 5.24
C GLN A 320 4.59 -17.69 5.21
N HIS A 321 3.93 -17.65 6.38
CA HIS A 321 2.45 -17.63 6.53
C HIS A 321 1.65 -18.77 5.91
N GLY A 322 2.03 -20.03 6.17
CA GLY A 322 1.23 -21.19 5.72
C GLY A 322 1.18 -21.36 4.21
N ALA A 323 2.14 -20.77 3.49
CA ALA A 323 2.27 -20.87 2.04
C ALA A 323 3.10 -22.11 1.62
N GLU A 324 2.88 -23.23 2.30
CA GLU A 324 3.62 -24.50 2.10
C GLU A 324 3.59 -24.97 0.65
N ILE A 325 2.48 -24.74 -0.04
CA ILE A 325 2.31 -25.06 -1.46
C ILE A 325 3.37 -24.38 -2.36
N LEU A 326 3.86 -23.19 -1.97
CA LEU A 326 4.84 -22.43 -2.76
C LEU A 326 6.24 -23.07 -2.69
N LEU A 327 6.53 -23.91 -1.70
CA LEU A 327 7.77 -24.70 -1.64
C LEU A 327 7.84 -25.73 -2.77
N HIS A 328 6.70 -26.09 -3.35
CA HIS A 328 6.63 -27.03 -4.47
C HIS A 328 6.76 -26.37 -5.84
N LEU A 329 6.77 -25.03 -5.91
CA LEU A 329 7.10 -24.31 -7.14
C LEU A 329 8.59 -24.50 -7.50
N PRO A 330 8.98 -24.40 -8.79
CA PRO A 330 10.37 -24.53 -9.18
C PRO A 330 11.29 -23.45 -8.59
N GLN A 331 11.99 -23.79 -7.51
CA GLN A 331 12.91 -22.86 -6.85
C GLN A 331 14.06 -22.44 -7.75
N LYS A 332 14.46 -23.28 -8.72
CA LYS A 332 15.40 -22.92 -9.77
C LYS A 332 14.77 -23.17 -11.13
N ALA A 333 15.06 -22.32 -12.10
CA ALA A 333 14.95 -22.75 -13.48
C ALA A 333 15.98 -22.12 -14.38
N HIS A 334 16.29 -22.89 -15.41
CA HIS A 334 17.10 -22.46 -16.53
C HIS A 334 16.43 -21.32 -17.28
N GLN A 335 17.26 -20.61 -18.03
CA GLN A 335 16.83 -19.59 -18.96
C GLN A 335 15.83 -20.20 -19.97
N VAL A 336 14.65 -19.59 -20.07
CA VAL A 336 13.63 -19.95 -21.05
C VAL A 336 13.54 -18.84 -22.09
N GLN A 337 13.50 -19.21 -23.36
CA GLN A 337 13.25 -18.26 -24.45
C GLN A 337 11.74 -17.99 -24.56
N PRO A 338 11.28 -16.74 -24.39
CA PRO A 338 9.88 -16.40 -24.64
C PRO A 338 9.54 -16.60 -26.12
N SER A 339 8.30 -16.99 -26.42
CA SER A 339 7.83 -17.02 -27.81
C SER A 339 7.85 -15.63 -28.45
N ASP A 340 7.84 -15.57 -29.78
CA ASP A 340 7.78 -14.30 -30.52
C ASP A 340 6.55 -13.47 -30.11
N LEU A 341 5.41 -14.12 -29.90
CA LEU A 341 4.19 -13.45 -29.45
C LEU A 341 4.37 -12.87 -28.04
N GLN A 342 4.89 -13.64 -27.10
CA GLN A 342 5.15 -13.16 -25.73
C GLN A 342 6.15 -12.02 -25.72
N SER A 343 7.22 -12.10 -26.52
CA SER A 343 8.23 -11.05 -26.64
C SER A 343 7.64 -9.76 -27.20
N LYS A 344 6.80 -9.85 -28.23
CA LYS A 344 6.07 -8.70 -28.81
C LYS A 344 5.10 -8.08 -27.79
N LEU A 345 4.33 -8.91 -27.09
CA LEU A 345 3.39 -8.46 -26.07
C LEU A 345 4.09 -7.82 -24.87
N PHE A 346 5.21 -8.39 -24.41
CA PHE A 346 6.01 -7.82 -23.33
C PHE A 346 6.63 -6.49 -23.75
N ALA A 347 7.18 -6.39 -24.96
CA ALA A 347 7.73 -5.14 -25.46
C ALA A 347 6.64 -4.06 -25.62
N LYS A 348 5.41 -4.45 -26.01
CA LYS A 348 4.26 -3.55 -26.02
C LYS A 348 3.87 -3.10 -24.61
N LEU A 349 3.77 -4.05 -23.69
CA LEU A 349 3.45 -3.80 -22.28
C LEU A 349 4.47 -2.86 -21.62
N ALA A 350 5.75 -3.03 -21.92
CA ALA A 350 6.83 -2.20 -21.40
C ALA A 350 6.83 -0.78 -21.98
N ARG A 351 6.45 -0.60 -23.26
CA ARG A 351 6.46 0.72 -23.94
C ARG A 351 5.19 1.54 -23.75
N ASP A 352 4.03 0.91 -23.91
CA ASP A 352 2.77 1.64 -24.14
C ASP A 352 2.01 1.94 -22.84
N VAL A 353 2.28 1.20 -21.77
CA VAL A 353 1.44 1.20 -20.55
C VAL A 353 2.23 1.16 -19.24
N GLY A 354 3.55 1.02 -19.27
CA GLY A 354 4.36 0.84 -18.06
C GLY A 354 4.16 -0.55 -17.48
N ALA A 355 4.95 -1.52 -17.95
CA ALA A 355 4.91 -2.87 -17.41
C ALA A 355 5.14 -2.84 -15.88
N CYS A 356 4.32 -3.59 -15.15
CA CYS A 356 4.35 -3.66 -13.70
C CYS A 356 5.50 -4.60 -13.23
N LEU A 357 6.74 -4.17 -13.51
CA LEU A 357 7.96 -4.98 -13.34
C LEU A 357 8.28 -5.28 -11.86
N THR A 358 7.85 -4.40 -10.94
CA THR A 358 8.19 -4.42 -9.51
C THR A 358 7.00 -4.16 -8.59
N CYS A 359 5.77 -4.43 -9.05
CA CYS A 359 4.59 -4.15 -8.22
C CYS A 359 4.53 -4.99 -6.96
N GLY A 360 4.19 -4.34 -5.85
CA GLY A 360 3.96 -5.02 -4.57
C GLY A 360 2.80 -6.04 -4.64
N TYR A 361 1.73 -5.71 -5.38
CA TYR A 361 0.57 -6.59 -5.59
C TYR A 361 0.31 -6.80 -7.09
N PRO A 362 1.09 -7.65 -7.77
CA PRO A 362 1.00 -7.80 -9.22
C PRO A 362 -0.34 -8.41 -9.68
N ALA A 363 -1.11 -9.03 -8.79
CA ALA A 363 -2.47 -9.48 -9.10
C ALA A 363 -3.42 -8.31 -9.42
N GLU A 364 -3.24 -7.16 -8.77
CA GLU A 364 -4.08 -5.97 -8.90
C GLU A 364 -3.75 -5.12 -10.14
N SER A 365 -2.72 -5.50 -10.89
CA SER A 365 -2.30 -4.80 -12.09
C SER A 365 -2.66 -5.58 -13.35
N ALA A 366 -3.41 -4.94 -14.24
CA ALA A 366 -3.68 -5.44 -15.60
C ALA A 366 -2.43 -5.39 -16.51
N LEU A 367 -1.30 -4.96 -15.95
CA LEU A 367 -0.03 -4.72 -16.64
C LEU A 367 1.11 -5.60 -16.10
N ALA A 368 0.79 -6.56 -15.24
CA ALA A 368 1.78 -7.41 -14.60
C ALA A 368 2.30 -8.50 -15.56
N PRO A 369 3.63 -8.63 -15.74
CA PRO A 369 4.24 -9.61 -16.64
C PRO A 369 3.80 -11.06 -16.47
N TRP A 370 3.36 -11.49 -15.28
CA TRP A 370 2.83 -12.85 -15.07
C TRP A 370 1.69 -13.20 -16.03
N GLN A 371 0.89 -12.22 -16.45
CA GLN A 371 -0.22 -12.41 -17.37
C GLN A 371 0.23 -12.94 -18.74
N LEU A 372 1.48 -12.70 -19.14
CA LEU A 372 2.04 -13.17 -20.41
C LEU A 372 2.50 -14.63 -20.34
N ILE A 373 2.57 -15.22 -19.15
CA ILE A 373 3.06 -16.59 -18.92
C ILE A 373 2.03 -17.48 -18.19
N MET A 374 0.75 -17.12 -18.21
CA MET A 374 -0.32 -17.89 -17.54
C MET A 374 -0.37 -19.37 -17.92
N GLY A 375 0.03 -19.72 -19.15
CA GLY A 375 0.15 -21.12 -19.58
C GLY A 375 1.20 -21.89 -18.77
N THR A 376 2.38 -21.31 -18.55
CA THR A 376 3.43 -21.87 -17.68
C THR A 376 2.95 -21.94 -16.24
N MET A 377 2.31 -20.87 -15.75
CA MET A 377 1.74 -20.84 -14.39
C MET A 377 0.77 -22.00 -14.17
N ALA A 378 -0.19 -22.17 -15.09
CA ALA A 378 -1.19 -23.23 -14.97
C ALA A 378 -0.55 -24.62 -15.03
N LEU A 379 0.35 -24.85 -15.99
CA LEU A 379 0.97 -26.16 -16.20
C LEU A 379 1.81 -26.61 -15.00
N GLU A 380 2.65 -25.73 -14.45
CA GLU A 380 3.48 -26.04 -13.29
C GLU A 380 2.62 -26.15 -12.01
N THR A 381 1.62 -25.29 -11.83
CA THR A 381 0.73 -25.36 -10.65
C THR A 381 -0.12 -26.63 -10.66
N GLN A 382 -0.63 -27.05 -11.81
CA GLN A 382 -1.34 -28.34 -11.96
C GLN A 382 -0.43 -29.54 -11.66
N ALA A 383 0.86 -29.46 -11.97
CA ALA A 383 1.81 -30.52 -11.62
C ALA A 383 1.96 -30.66 -10.10
N ILE A 384 1.93 -29.55 -9.37
CA ILE A 384 1.93 -29.54 -7.90
C ILE A 384 0.63 -30.18 -7.37
N VAL A 385 -0.53 -29.79 -7.90
CA VAL A 385 -1.82 -30.37 -7.50
C VAL A 385 -1.81 -31.89 -7.69
N ARG A 386 -1.37 -32.39 -8.86
CA ARG A 386 -1.25 -33.84 -9.11
C ARG A 386 -0.31 -34.55 -8.14
N LYS A 387 0.78 -33.89 -7.75
CA LYS A 387 1.76 -34.44 -6.80
C LYS A 387 1.19 -34.54 -5.39
N LEU A 388 0.51 -33.50 -4.92
CA LEU A 388 0.03 -33.40 -3.54
C LEU A 388 -1.36 -34.00 -3.33
N HIS A 389 -2.15 -34.10 -4.39
CA HIS A 389 -3.51 -34.62 -4.34
C HIS A 389 -3.76 -35.63 -5.48
N PRO A 390 -3.04 -36.77 -5.48
CA PRO A 390 -3.10 -37.76 -6.57
C PRO A 390 -4.48 -38.42 -6.73
N HIS A 391 -5.30 -38.42 -5.67
CA HIS A 391 -6.65 -38.99 -5.65
C HIS A 391 -7.76 -37.95 -5.81
N ALA A 392 -7.47 -36.83 -6.46
CA ALA A 392 -8.44 -35.78 -6.79
C ALA A 392 -9.71 -36.26 -7.54
N SER A 393 -9.77 -37.50 -8.01
CA SER A 393 -10.95 -38.07 -8.66
C SER A 393 -12.08 -38.49 -7.70
N SER A 394 -11.88 -38.48 -6.38
CA SER A 394 -12.92 -38.88 -5.40
C SER A 394 -13.78 -37.72 -4.87
N PHE A 395 -13.85 -36.60 -5.60
CA PHE A 395 -14.68 -35.46 -5.19
C PHE A 395 -16.14 -35.88 -5.05
N ALA A 396 -16.68 -35.74 -3.84
CA ALA A 396 -18.10 -35.91 -3.58
C ALA A 396 -18.94 -34.75 -4.14
N ALA A 397 -18.33 -33.64 -4.55
CA ALA A 397 -19.01 -32.41 -4.99
C ALA A 397 -18.92 -32.22 -6.51
N ASP A 398 -20.04 -31.83 -7.12
CA ASP A 398 -20.10 -31.49 -8.55
C ASP A 398 -19.57 -30.08 -8.82
N ALA A 399 -19.75 -29.17 -7.87
CA ALA A 399 -19.27 -27.79 -7.94
C ALA A 399 -18.80 -27.27 -6.58
N VAL A 400 -17.86 -26.32 -6.62
CA VAL A 400 -17.30 -25.67 -5.44
C VAL A 400 -17.36 -24.15 -5.57
N VAL A 401 -17.78 -23.47 -4.50
CA VAL A 401 -17.81 -22.00 -4.41
C VAL A 401 -16.91 -21.57 -3.29
N HIS A 402 -15.92 -20.72 -3.57
CA HIS A 402 -15.12 -20.10 -2.53
C HIS A 402 -15.76 -18.78 -2.08
N VAL A 403 -15.93 -18.61 -0.77
CA VAL A 403 -16.38 -17.36 -0.16
C VAL A 403 -15.25 -16.77 0.66
N ARG A 404 -14.79 -15.58 0.25
CA ARG A 404 -13.82 -14.79 1.02
C ARG A 404 -14.53 -13.63 1.69
N CYS A 405 -14.97 -13.86 2.93
CA CYS A 405 -15.57 -12.84 3.77
C CYS A 405 -15.21 -13.15 5.22
N ASP A 406 -14.50 -12.22 5.85
CA ASP A 406 -14.14 -12.25 7.26
C ASP A 406 -14.14 -10.80 7.80
N LEU A 407 -13.98 -10.62 9.11
CA LEU A 407 -13.99 -9.30 9.74
C LEU A 407 -12.87 -8.39 9.22
N ARG A 408 -11.74 -8.95 8.78
CA ARG A 408 -10.63 -8.19 8.19
C ARG A 408 -11.01 -7.70 6.79
N ILE A 409 -11.63 -8.55 5.96
CA ILE A 409 -12.15 -8.14 4.65
C ILE A 409 -13.16 -7.03 4.83
N ILE A 410 -14.14 -7.22 5.71
CA ILE A 410 -15.16 -6.23 6.02
C ILE A 410 -14.54 -4.90 6.50
N SER A 411 -13.48 -4.92 7.30
CA SER A 411 -12.90 -3.67 7.84
C SER A 411 -11.89 -2.97 6.95
N MET A 412 -11.15 -3.70 6.12
CA MET A 412 -9.97 -3.13 5.47
C MET A 412 -10.07 -3.06 3.95
N HIS A 413 -10.92 -3.89 3.33
CA HIS A 413 -10.81 -4.13 1.90
C HIS A 413 -11.93 -3.47 1.07
N THR A 414 -11.52 -2.77 0.01
CA THR A 414 -12.40 -2.24 -1.04
C THR A 414 -12.39 -3.09 -2.30
N ASP A 415 -11.47 -4.05 -2.37
CA ASP A 415 -11.09 -4.87 -3.51
C ASP A 415 -11.42 -6.36 -3.34
N TYR A 416 -11.92 -6.72 -2.15
CA TYR A 416 -12.50 -8.01 -1.79
C TYR A 416 -13.92 -7.79 -1.27
N GLY A 417 -14.78 -8.81 -1.41
CA GLY A 417 -16.13 -8.75 -0.88
C GLY A 417 -17.04 -9.86 -1.39
N LEU A 418 -18.35 -9.63 -1.26
CA LEU A 418 -19.37 -10.61 -1.56
C LEU A 418 -19.86 -10.50 -3.01
N LEU A 419 -19.84 -11.63 -3.71
CA LEU A 419 -20.41 -11.74 -5.05
C LEU A 419 -21.93 -11.88 -4.98
N ARG A 420 -22.63 -11.40 -6.03
CA ARG A 420 -24.05 -11.68 -6.18
C ARG A 420 -24.30 -13.17 -6.40
N HIS A 421 -25.43 -13.68 -5.91
CA HIS A 421 -25.77 -15.11 -6.03
C HIS A 421 -25.87 -15.57 -7.49
N ARG A 422 -26.31 -14.66 -8.37
CA ARG A 422 -26.41 -14.90 -9.82
C ARG A 422 -25.06 -15.21 -10.49
N PHE A 423 -23.94 -14.77 -9.90
CA PHE A 423 -22.60 -15.09 -10.41
C PHE A 423 -22.44 -16.60 -10.58
N VAL A 424 -22.81 -17.35 -9.53
CA VAL A 424 -22.82 -18.82 -9.53
C VAL A 424 -24.07 -19.34 -10.25
N ALA A 425 -25.25 -18.85 -9.87
CA ALA A 425 -26.50 -19.50 -10.26
C ALA A 425 -26.76 -19.47 -11.79
N ASP A 426 -26.35 -18.42 -12.49
CA ASP A 426 -26.55 -18.31 -13.94
C ASP A 426 -25.54 -19.16 -14.74
N ARG A 427 -24.49 -19.64 -14.08
CA ARG A 427 -23.39 -20.42 -14.66
C ARG A 427 -23.34 -21.85 -14.14
N LEU A 428 -24.29 -22.23 -13.29
CA LEU A 428 -24.36 -23.56 -12.71
C LEU A 428 -25.01 -24.52 -13.71
N PRO A 429 -24.29 -25.54 -14.20
CA PRO A 429 -24.87 -26.52 -15.12
C PRO A 429 -26.05 -27.28 -14.50
N PRO A 430 -27.07 -27.66 -15.28
CA PRO A 430 -28.26 -28.33 -14.77
C PRO A 430 -27.98 -29.73 -14.19
N ASN A 431 -26.84 -30.33 -14.49
CA ASN A 431 -26.41 -31.63 -13.95
C ASN A 431 -25.70 -31.53 -12.60
N VAL A 432 -25.47 -30.32 -12.07
CA VAL A 432 -24.90 -30.13 -10.74
C VAL A 432 -25.98 -30.33 -9.69
N ASN A 433 -25.83 -31.35 -8.85
CA ASN A 433 -26.78 -31.69 -7.78
C ASN A 433 -26.17 -31.49 -6.39
N HIS A 434 -24.85 -31.41 -6.29
CA HIS A 434 -24.12 -31.17 -5.05
C HIS A 434 -23.08 -30.06 -5.19
N LEU A 435 -23.26 -28.99 -4.41
CA LEU A 435 -22.39 -27.83 -4.35
C LEU A 435 -21.79 -27.67 -2.94
N VAL A 436 -20.48 -27.49 -2.86
CA VAL A 436 -19.79 -27.22 -1.59
C VAL A 436 -19.36 -25.76 -1.56
N VAL A 437 -19.67 -25.05 -0.47
CA VAL A 437 -19.18 -23.70 -0.21
C VAL A 437 -18.01 -23.78 0.76
N VAL A 438 -16.86 -23.25 0.34
CA VAL A 438 -15.61 -23.25 1.10
C VAL A 438 -15.31 -21.84 1.57
N GLY A 439 -14.99 -21.69 2.84
CA GLY A 439 -14.67 -20.41 3.47
C GLY A 439 -14.14 -20.61 4.88
N THR A 440 -13.71 -19.53 5.51
CA THR A 440 -13.30 -19.58 6.93
C THR A 440 -14.51 -19.78 7.84
N SER A 441 -14.29 -20.12 9.11
CA SER A 441 -15.39 -20.27 10.08
C SER A 441 -16.22 -18.98 10.22
N GLU A 442 -15.58 -17.81 10.14
CA GLU A 442 -16.25 -16.51 10.18
C GLU A 442 -17.19 -16.30 8.98
N ALA A 443 -16.86 -16.87 7.82
CA ALA A 443 -17.71 -16.82 6.64
C ALA A 443 -19.04 -17.57 6.81
N PHE A 444 -19.15 -18.41 7.85
CA PHE A 444 -20.33 -19.22 8.17
C PHE A 444 -21.02 -18.82 9.48
N ASP A 445 -20.45 -17.90 10.24
CA ASP A 445 -21.06 -17.42 11.49
C ASP A 445 -22.26 -16.51 11.22
N VAL A 446 -23.45 -17.05 11.47
CA VAL A 446 -24.75 -16.42 11.20
C VAL A 446 -25.00 -15.13 12.00
N ASN A 447 -24.18 -14.85 13.02
CA ASN A 447 -24.27 -13.64 13.79
C ASN A 447 -23.67 -12.43 13.06
N ASN A 448 -22.78 -12.66 12.10
CA ASN A 448 -22.12 -11.62 11.32
C ASN A 448 -22.66 -11.52 9.87
N MET A 449 -22.28 -10.45 9.16
CA MET A 449 -22.74 -10.20 7.80
C MET A 449 -22.30 -11.28 6.80
N CYS A 450 -21.10 -11.85 6.98
CA CYS A 450 -20.58 -12.91 6.12
C CYS A 450 -21.42 -14.18 6.23
N GLY A 451 -21.64 -14.69 7.44
CA GLY A 451 -22.44 -15.90 7.62
C GLY A 451 -23.90 -15.73 7.20
N LYS A 452 -24.52 -14.56 7.46
CA LYS A 452 -25.86 -14.24 6.94
C LYS A 452 -25.89 -14.34 5.41
N SER A 453 -24.91 -13.74 4.75
CA SER A 453 -24.79 -13.75 3.28
C SER A 453 -24.58 -15.16 2.73
N THR A 454 -23.73 -15.96 3.36
CA THR A 454 -23.49 -17.36 2.96
C THR A 454 -24.73 -18.23 3.15
N ARG A 455 -25.49 -18.02 4.23
CA ARG A 455 -26.77 -18.72 4.46
C ARG A 455 -27.82 -18.31 3.45
N ASP A 456 -27.89 -17.04 3.10
CA ASP A 456 -28.80 -16.55 2.06
C ASP A 456 -28.45 -17.13 0.68
N PHE A 457 -27.16 -17.23 0.35
CA PHE A 457 -26.69 -17.91 -0.86
C PHE A 457 -27.09 -19.39 -0.87
N GLN A 458 -26.88 -20.10 0.25
CA GLN A 458 -27.27 -21.49 0.41
C GLN A 458 -28.78 -21.69 0.19
N GLU A 459 -29.62 -20.81 0.75
CA GLU A 459 -31.07 -20.83 0.53
C GLU A 459 -31.41 -20.58 -0.96
N TYR A 460 -30.75 -19.59 -1.58
CA TYR A 460 -30.98 -19.20 -2.96
C TYR A 460 -30.68 -20.35 -3.95
N ILE A 461 -29.59 -21.09 -3.74
CA ILE A 461 -29.20 -22.22 -4.59
C ILE A 461 -30.07 -23.45 -4.36
N ARG A 462 -30.46 -23.75 -3.10
CA ARG A 462 -31.33 -24.91 -2.79
C ARG A 462 -32.68 -24.86 -3.49
N ARG A 463 -33.21 -23.66 -3.78
CA ARG A 463 -34.45 -23.48 -4.57
C ARG A 463 -34.34 -24.00 -6.00
N ARG A 464 -33.13 -24.32 -6.47
CA ARG A 464 -32.86 -24.93 -7.78
C ARG A 464 -32.59 -26.44 -7.69
N ASN A 465 -33.03 -27.10 -6.61
CA ASN A 465 -32.83 -28.53 -6.35
C ASN A 465 -31.35 -28.96 -6.25
N VAL A 466 -30.47 -28.06 -5.82
CA VAL A 466 -29.05 -28.36 -5.58
C VAL A 466 -28.80 -28.48 -4.08
N THR A 467 -28.18 -29.59 -3.67
CA THR A 467 -27.71 -29.78 -2.28
C THR A 467 -26.51 -28.89 -2.04
N VAL A 468 -26.54 -28.11 -0.96
CA VAL A 468 -25.46 -27.18 -0.60
C VAL A 468 -24.88 -27.54 0.76
N GLU A 469 -23.60 -27.90 0.77
CA GLU A 469 -22.79 -28.14 1.96
C GLU A 469 -21.92 -26.90 2.26
N LEU A 470 -21.77 -26.53 3.53
CA LEU A 470 -20.80 -25.51 3.96
C LEU A 470 -19.62 -26.21 4.59
N ARG A 471 -18.40 -25.86 4.20
CA ARG A 471 -17.19 -26.56 4.63
C ARG A 471 -16.04 -25.61 4.92
N SER A 472 -15.31 -25.90 5.99
CA SER A 472 -14.02 -25.31 6.35
C SER A 472 -13.06 -26.47 6.64
N HIS A 473 -12.07 -26.76 5.79
CA HIS A 473 -11.20 -27.91 5.99
C HIS A 473 -10.18 -27.74 7.14
N GLY A 474 -10.04 -26.54 7.69
CA GLY A 474 -9.26 -26.30 8.90
C GLY A 474 -7.80 -25.95 8.65
N THR A 475 -7.25 -26.24 7.46
CA THR A 475 -5.96 -25.69 7.01
C THR A 475 -6.06 -25.02 5.64
N SER A 476 -5.24 -23.99 5.42
CA SER A 476 -5.20 -23.28 4.14
C SER A 476 -4.71 -24.17 2.99
N LEU A 477 -3.85 -25.16 3.26
CA LEU A 477 -3.37 -26.10 2.24
C LEU A 477 -4.49 -27.02 1.74
N GLU A 478 -5.28 -27.58 2.65
CA GLU A 478 -6.39 -28.47 2.28
C GLU A 478 -7.48 -27.72 1.54
N ASP A 479 -7.87 -26.53 2.01
CA ASP A 479 -8.82 -25.68 1.27
C ASP A 479 -8.27 -25.33 -0.12
N TRP A 480 -6.98 -24.98 -0.22
CA TRP A 480 -6.36 -24.66 -1.50
C TRP A 480 -6.35 -25.85 -2.46
N LEU A 481 -5.96 -27.05 -2.01
CA LEU A 481 -5.97 -28.27 -2.83
C LEU A 481 -7.38 -28.68 -3.22
N PHE A 482 -8.36 -28.48 -2.34
CA PHE A 482 -9.76 -28.75 -2.60
C PHE A 482 -10.29 -27.82 -3.71
N LEU A 483 -10.01 -26.51 -3.64
CA LEU A 483 -10.35 -25.57 -4.70
C LEU A 483 -9.61 -25.91 -6.02
N ALA A 484 -8.32 -26.22 -5.95
CA ALA A 484 -7.48 -26.53 -7.10
C ALA A 484 -7.82 -27.87 -7.77
N SER A 485 -8.68 -28.69 -7.17
CA SER A 485 -9.10 -29.99 -7.73
C SER A 485 -10.59 -30.06 -8.05
N ALA A 486 -11.36 -29.01 -7.76
CA ALA A 486 -12.81 -28.98 -7.96
C ALA A 486 -13.20 -29.24 -9.42
N PRO A 487 -14.24 -30.06 -9.71
CA PRO A 487 -14.73 -30.28 -11.08
C PRO A 487 -15.26 -29.01 -11.75
N LEU A 488 -15.89 -28.15 -10.97
CA LEU A 488 -16.35 -26.82 -11.36
C LEU A 488 -16.10 -25.86 -10.20
N LEU A 489 -15.30 -24.82 -10.41
CA LEU A 489 -14.92 -23.84 -9.38
C LEU A 489 -15.48 -22.46 -9.67
N PHE A 490 -16.15 -21.87 -8.68
CA PHE A 490 -16.50 -20.45 -8.64
C PHE A 490 -15.67 -19.75 -7.57
N CYS A 491 -14.79 -18.86 -8.00
CA CYS A 491 -13.96 -18.11 -7.06
C CYS A 491 -14.64 -16.86 -6.52
N SER A 492 -14.26 -16.47 -5.30
CA SER A 492 -14.38 -15.10 -4.83
C SER A 492 -13.30 -14.19 -5.43
N PRO A 493 -13.44 -12.86 -5.40
CA PRO A 493 -12.40 -11.93 -5.86
C PRO A 493 -11.22 -11.92 -4.87
N SER A 494 -10.45 -13.00 -4.86
CA SER A 494 -9.36 -13.23 -3.91
C SER A 494 -8.17 -13.91 -4.55
N THR A 495 -6.96 -13.39 -4.28
CA THR A 495 -5.70 -13.98 -4.75
C THR A 495 -5.49 -15.41 -4.27
N PHE A 496 -6.03 -15.79 -3.11
CA PHE A 496 -6.02 -17.18 -2.62
C PHE A 496 -6.76 -18.10 -3.59
N CYS A 497 -8.01 -17.79 -3.93
CA CYS A 497 -8.79 -18.62 -4.86
C CYS A 497 -8.21 -18.62 -6.26
N ALA A 498 -7.75 -17.46 -6.74
CA ALA A 498 -7.16 -17.39 -8.06
C ALA A 498 -5.86 -18.18 -8.17
N SER A 499 -5.04 -18.23 -7.12
CA SER A 499 -3.85 -19.10 -7.13
C SER A 499 -4.23 -20.59 -7.27
N ALA A 500 -5.31 -21.04 -6.61
CA ALA A 500 -5.85 -22.39 -6.77
C ALA A 500 -6.47 -22.62 -8.16
N ALA A 501 -7.14 -21.62 -8.72
CA ALA A 501 -7.75 -21.65 -10.04
C ALA A 501 -6.73 -21.98 -11.14
N PHE A 502 -5.52 -21.42 -11.08
CA PHE A 502 -4.46 -21.75 -12.03
C PHE A 502 -3.99 -23.21 -11.90
N GLY A 503 -4.07 -23.80 -10.70
CA GLY A 503 -3.79 -25.21 -10.47
C GLY A 503 -4.91 -26.17 -10.89
N ASN A 504 -6.10 -25.65 -11.16
CA ASN A 504 -7.27 -26.47 -11.49
C ASN A 504 -7.25 -26.85 -12.98
N PRO A 505 -7.32 -28.15 -13.35
CA PRO A 505 -7.40 -28.57 -14.73
C PRO A 505 -8.83 -28.54 -15.30
N ASN A 506 -9.84 -28.40 -14.44
CA ASN A 506 -11.26 -28.39 -14.77
C ASN A 506 -11.80 -26.96 -14.90
N GLN A 507 -13.11 -26.80 -15.02
CA GLN A 507 -13.73 -25.51 -15.32
C GLN A 507 -13.67 -24.55 -14.12
N VAL A 508 -13.18 -23.33 -14.34
CA VAL A 508 -13.08 -22.29 -13.31
C VAL A 508 -13.67 -20.96 -13.79
N PHE A 509 -14.42 -20.30 -12.92
CA PHE A 509 -14.90 -18.94 -13.10
C PHE A 509 -14.23 -17.99 -12.10
N LEU A 510 -13.42 -17.06 -12.61
CA LEU A 510 -12.80 -15.98 -11.85
C LEU A 510 -13.61 -14.69 -12.00
N PRO A 511 -14.13 -14.10 -10.91
CA PRO A 511 -14.84 -12.83 -10.98
C PRO A 511 -13.86 -11.69 -11.28
N VAL A 512 -14.23 -10.81 -12.20
CA VAL A 512 -13.44 -9.61 -12.52
C VAL A 512 -14.31 -8.37 -12.67
N ASN A 513 -13.78 -7.24 -12.23
CA ASN A 513 -14.24 -5.90 -12.62
C ASN A 513 -13.10 -4.89 -12.44
N ASP A 514 -13.44 -3.60 -12.50
CA ASP A 514 -12.47 -2.52 -12.38
C ASP A 514 -11.99 -2.24 -10.94
N HIS A 515 -12.40 -3.05 -9.97
CA HIS A 515 -12.07 -2.92 -8.55
C HIS A 515 -11.66 -4.23 -7.88
N THR A 516 -11.66 -5.37 -8.58
CA THR A 516 -11.26 -6.66 -7.98
C THR A 516 -9.75 -6.73 -7.72
N SER A 517 -9.38 -7.43 -6.65
CA SER A 517 -7.98 -7.73 -6.28
C SER A 517 -7.18 -8.50 -7.34
N ILE A 518 -7.85 -9.06 -8.36
CA ILE A 518 -7.24 -9.66 -9.53
C ILE A 518 -7.77 -8.98 -10.78
N ARG A 519 -6.86 -8.53 -11.65
CA ARG A 519 -7.21 -7.94 -12.94
C ARG A 519 -7.15 -8.97 -14.05
N ARG A 520 -8.13 -8.89 -14.96
CA ARG A 520 -8.03 -9.55 -16.26
C ARG A 520 -6.88 -8.94 -17.08
N PRO A 521 -6.23 -9.73 -17.95
CA PRO A 521 -5.25 -9.17 -18.86
C PRO A 521 -5.82 -8.07 -19.75
N SER A 522 -5.08 -6.97 -19.89
CA SER A 522 -5.39 -5.87 -20.81
C SER A 522 -5.04 -6.21 -22.27
N LEU A 523 -4.14 -7.17 -22.46
CA LEU A 523 -3.64 -7.64 -23.75
C LEU A 523 -4.24 -8.99 -24.12
N PRO A 524 -4.34 -9.33 -25.43
CA PRO A 524 -4.87 -10.60 -25.90
C PRO A 524 -3.86 -11.74 -25.67
N VAL A 525 -3.73 -12.16 -24.42
CA VAL A 525 -2.85 -13.25 -24.00
C VAL A 525 -3.57 -14.59 -24.09
N PRO A 526 -2.86 -15.68 -24.44
CA PRO A 526 -3.41 -17.02 -24.33
C PRO A 526 -3.78 -17.34 -22.87
N CYS A 527 -5.07 -17.52 -22.60
CA CYS A 527 -5.57 -17.99 -21.31
C CYS A 527 -5.66 -19.53 -21.28
N PRO A 528 -5.46 -20.18 -20.12
CA PRO A 528 -5.83 -21.57 -19.94
C PRO A 528 -7.29 -21.80 -20.36
N ARG A 529 -7.55 -22.81 -21.19
CA ARG A 529 -8.88 -23.04 -21.80
C ARG A 529 -10.00 -23.24 -20.78
N ASN A 530 -9.63 -23.71 -19.61
CA ASN A 530 -10.53 -24.06 -18.52
C ASN A 530 -10.80 -22.87 -17.57
N LEU A 531 -10.09 -21.74 -17.73
CA LEU A 531 -10.23 -20.55 -16.89
C LEU A 531 -11.06 -19.49 -17.61
N HIS A 532 -12.16 -19.09 -16.98
CA HIS A 532 -13.11 -18.11 -17.51
C HIS A 532 -13.11 -16.85 -16.64
N TRP A 533 -12.67 -15.73 -17.22
CA TRP A 533 -12.85 -14.40 -16.63
C TRP A 533 -14.32 -13.99 -16.75
N ALA A 534 -15.03 -13.89 -15.63
CA ALA A 534 -16.45 -13.59 -15.59
C ALA A 534 -16.68 -12.19 -15.00
N GLN A 535 -17.13 -11.26 -15.85
CA GLN A 535 -17.49 -9.92 -15.40
C GLN A 535 -18.61 -9.98 -14.37
N THR A 536 -18.41 -9.36 -13.20
CA THR A 536 -19.43 -9.28 -12.16
C THR A 536 -19.19 -8.11 -11.23
N ASP A 537 -20.27 -7.59 -10.65
CA ASP A 537 -20.17 -6.70 -9.51
C ASP A 537 -20.01 -7.52 -8.23
N PHE A 538 -19.47 -6.88 -7.20
CA PHE A 538 -19.39 -7.39 -5.84
C PHE A 538 -19.67 -6.27 -4.86
N LEU A 539 -20.03 -6.63 -3.64
CA LEU A 539 -20.21 -5.70 -2.54
C LEU A 539 -18.91 -5.64 -1.71
N PRO A 540 -18.13 -4.55 -1.77
CA PRO A 540 -16.84 -4.48 -1.09
C PRO A 540 -16.94 -4.58 0.42
N GLY A 541 -15.90 -5.11 1.04
CA GLY A 541 -15.78 -5.25 2.50
C GLY A 541 -16.11 -3.97 3.27
N LYS A 542 -15.43 -2.86 2.97
CA LYS A 542 -15.69 -1.56 3.65
C LYS A 542 -17.14 -1.09 3.49
N LEU A 543 -17.77 -1.37 2.36
CA LEU A 543 -19.16 -1.00 2.12
C LEU A 543 -20.11 -1.90 2.93
N LEU A 544 -19.78 -3.19 3.12
CA LEU A 544 -20.55 -4.11 3.97
C LEU A 544 -20.69 -3.62 5.42
N GLN A 545 -19.75 -2.83 5.94
CA GLN A 545 -19.85 -2.23 7.28
C GLN A 545 -20.93 -1.17 7.40
N GLN A 546 -21.23 -0.49 6.30
CA GLN A 546 -22.07 0.70 6.29
C GLN A 546 -23.53 0.38 5.96
N VAL A 547 -23.82 -0.87 5.59
CA VAL A 547 -25.11 -1.28 5.04
C VAL A 547 -25.78 -2.29 5.96
N ASN A 548 -27.10 -2.19 6.11
CA ASN A 548 -27.85 -3.15 6.90
C ASN A 548 -28.04 -4.49 6.13
N TRP A 549 -28.52 -5.51 6.86
CA TRP A 549 -28.71 -6.84 6.29
C TRP A 549 -29.74 -6.87 5.15
N ASP A 550 -30.83 -6.12 5.24
CA ASP A 550 -31.89 -6.13 4.23
C ASP A 550 -31.39 -5.56 2.89
N ASN A 551 -30.62 -4.47 2.94
CA ASN A 551 -29.98 -3.88 1.76
C ASN A 551 -28.92 -4.81 1.18
N THR A 552 -28.12 -5.45 2.05
CA THR A 552 -27.14 -6.47 1.63
C THR A 552 -27.83 -7.63 0.91
N ARG A 553 -28.89 -8.21 1.50
CA ARG A 553 -29.65 -9.32 0.93
C ARG A 553 -30.30 -8.93 -0.40
N ARG A 554 -30.89 -7.73 -0.47
CA ARG A 554 -31.48 -7.17 -1.70
C ARG A 554 -30.44 -7.08 -2.81
N TYR A 555 -29.25 -6.55 -2.52
CA TYR A 555 -28.14 -6.48 -3.47
C TYR A 555 -27.71 -7.87 -3.97
N LEU A 556 -27.51 -8.83 -3.05
CA LEU A 556 -27.03 -10.18 -3.39
C LEU A 556 -28.02 -10.97 -4.28
N ARG A 557 -29.33 -10.73 -4.11
CA ARG A 557 -30.41 -11.36 -4.88
C ARG A 557 -30.84 -10.59 -6.14
N ALA A 558 -30.34 -9.38 -6.37
CA ALA A 558 -30.79 -8.53 -7.47
C ALA A 558 -30.46 -9.12 -8.86
N SER A 559 -31.48 -9.18 -9.74
CA SER A 559 -31.38 -9.72 -11.09
C SER A 559 -30.69 -8.79 -12.08
N ASN A 560 -30.86 -7.47 -11.96
CA ASN A 560 -30.23 -6.43 -12.79
C ASN A 560 -29.65 -5.30 -11.90
N CYS A 561 -28.70 -4.52 -12.43
CA CYS A 561 -28.13 -3.35 -11.75
C CYS A 561 -28.51 -2.10 -12.56
N THR A 562 -29.50 -1.35 -12.09
CA THR A 562 -29.67 0.04 -12.46
C THR A 562 -28.93 0.89 -11.43
N VAL A 563 -28.19 1.91 -11.88
CA VAL A 563 -27.26 2.69 -11.06
C VAL A 563 -27.91 3.24 -9.77
N SER A 564 -29.21 3.55 -9.80
CA SER A 564 -29.96 4.02 -8.62
C SER A 564 -30.23 2.95 -7.55
N PHE A 565 -30.24 1.66 -7.91
CA PHE A 565 -30.51 0.55 -6.99
C PHE A 565 -29.23 -0.07 -6.41
N CYS A 566 -28.07 0.32 -6.93
CA CYS A 566 -26.77 -0.26 -6.60
C CYS A 566 -25.93 0.63 -5.68
N ASP A 567 -26.45 1.78 -5.22
CA ASP A 567 -25.91 2.46 -4.04
C ASP A 567 -26.65 1.92 -2.79
N PRO A 568 -26.04 1.04 -2.00
CA PRO A 568 -26.69 0.50 -0.81
C PRO A 568 -26.83 1.55 0.32
N ARG A 569 -26.39 2.80 0.08
CA ARG A 569 -26.61 3.99 0.92
C ARG A 569 -27.84 4.82 0.48
N ALA A 570 -28.55 4.44 -0.59
CA ALA A 570 -29.62 5.24 -1.18
C ALA A 570 -31.01 5.12 -0.50
N ASP A 571 -31.10 4.56 0.70
CA ASP A 571 -32.31 4.57 1.55
C ASP A 571 -32.01 5.26 2.89
#